data_AF-A0A537KLX8-F1
#
_entry.id   AF-A0A537KLX8-F1
#
_cell.length_a   1.000
_cell.length_b   1.000
_cell.length_c   1.000
_cell.angle_alpha   90.00
_cell.angle_beta   90.00
_cell.angle_gamma   90.00
#
_symmetry.space_group_name_H-M   'P 1'
#
loop_
_entity.id
_entity.type
_entity.pdbx_description
1 polymer ?
#
loop_
_entity_poly.entity_id
_entity_poly.type
_entity_poly.pdbx_seq_one_letter_code
_entity_poly.pdbx_strand_id
1 'polypeptide(L)' 'RSALRRLPDIDDVASTVEFLLGDQAKSITGTVLTVDAGSTA' A
#
# COMPACT_ATOMS: atom_id res chain seq x y z
N ARG A 1 -2.81 14.31 8.88
CA ARG A 1 -3.96 13.65 9.56
C ARG A 1 -4.40 12.54 8.62
N SER A 2 -4.46 11.27 9.06
CA SER A 2 -4.91 10.17 8.20
C SER A 2 -6.40 10.30 7.87
N ALA A 3 -6.77 10.14 6.60
CA ALA A 3 -8.17 10.07 6.15
C ALA A 3 -8.93 8.90 6.78
N LEU A 4 -8.25 7.77 7.00
CA LEU A 4 -8.83 6.56 7.59
C LEU A 4 -8.91 6.59 9.12
N ARG A 5 -8.47 7.68 9.76
CA ARG A 5 -8.53 7.89 11.23
C ARG A 5 -7.83 6.78 12.04
N ARG A 6 -6.85 6.13 11.43
CA ARG A 6 -5.96 5.16 12.08
C ARG A 6 -4.54 5.31 11.53
N LEU A 7 -3.56 4.77 12.24
CA LEU A 7 -2.24 4.58 11.67
C LEU A 7 -2.25 3.32 10.78
N PRO A 8 -1.40 3.27 9.73
CA PRO A 8 -1.12 2.02 9.04
C PRO A 8 -0.44 1.04 10.00
N ASP A 9 -0.73 -0.25 9.84
CA ASP A 9 -0.05 -1.34 10.54
C ASP A 9 0.96 -2.03 9.61
N ILE A 10 1.86 -2.82 10.19
CA ILE A 10 2.84 -3.63 9.46
C ILE A 10 2.13 -4.57 8.47
N ASP A 11 0.99 -5.13 8.86
CA ASP A 11 0.21 -6.05 8.03
C ASP A 11 -0.37 -5.37 6.77
N ASP A 12 -0.69 -4.07 6.83
CA ASP A 12 -1.13 -3.31 5.65
C ASP A 12 -0.01 -3.26 4.60
N VAL A 13 1.24 -3.04 5.05
CA VAL A 13 2.42 -2.97 4.18
C VAL A 13 2.79 -4.35 3.66
N ALA A 14 2.83 -5.36 4.53
CA ALA A 14 3.19 -6.72 4.16
C ALA A 14 2.24 -7.28 3.10
N SER A 15 0.92 -7.13 3.29
CA SER A 15 -0.10 -7.56 2.33
C SER A 15 0.02 -6.82 0.99
N THR A 16 0.39 -5.54 1.03
CA THR A 16 0.60 -4.76 -0.20
C THR A 16 1.84 -5.24 -0.97
N VAL A 17 2.93 -5.56 -0.26
CA VAL A 17 4.14 -6.13 -0.87
C VAL A 17 3.84 -7.51 -1.46
N GLU A 18 3.10 -8.36 -0.74
CA GLU A 18 2.66 -9.66 -1.25
C GLU A 18 1.85 -9.52 -2.55
N PHE A 19 0.90 -8.57 -2.58
CA PHE A 19 0.16 -8.25 -3.81
C PHE A 19 1.08 -7.83 -4.95
N LEU A 20 2.03 -6.93 -4.71
CA LEU A 20 2.96 -6.42 -5.72
C LEU A 20 3.92 -7.50 -6.26
N LEU A 21 4.26 -8.50 -5.44
CA LEU A 21 5.08 -9.64 -5.85
C LEU A 21 4.28 -10.75 -6.56
N GLY A 22 2.95 -10.72 -6.48
CA GLY A 22 2.08 -11.73 -7.06
C GLY A 22 1.70 -11.46 -8.52
N ASP A 23 1.14 -12.49 -9.18
CA ASP A 23 0.68 -12.44 -10.58
C ASP A 23 -0.37 -11.34 -10.84
N GLN A 24 -1.10 -10.93 -9.80
CA GLN A 24 -2.10 -9.87 -9.87
C GLN A 24 -1.49 -8.51 -10.24
N ALA A 25 -0.23 -8.28 -9.87
CA ALA A 25 0.49 -7.04 -10.14
C ALA A 25 1.46 -7.13 -11.34
N LYS A 26 1.42 -8.21 -12.14
CA LYS A 26 2.41 -8.47 -13.22
C LYS A 26 2.57 -7.36 -14.28
N SER A 27 1.57 -6.49 -14.42
CA SER A 27 1.59 -5.36 -15.36
C SER A 27 1.75 -3.99 -14.67
N ILE A 28 2.05 -3.97 -13.37
CA ILE A 28 2.26 -2.75 -12.58
C ILE A 28 3.77 -2.58 -12.40
N THR A 29 4.33 -1.50 -12.97
CA THR A 29 5.75 -1.17 -12.86
C THR A 29 5.96 0.33 -12.94
N GLY A 30 7.14 0.81 -12.54
CA GLY A 30 7.54 2.21 -12.65
C GLY A 30 6.70 3.19 -11.80
N THR A 31 6.06 2.70 -10.75
CA THR A 31 5.13 3.49 -9.91
C THR A 31 5.43 3.32 -8.42
N VAL A 32 4.92 4.25 -7.62
CA VAL A 32 4.96 4.23 -6.15
C VAL A 32 3.54 4.06 -5.64
N LEU A 33 3.30 3.00 -4.87
CA LEU A 33 2.03 2.78 -4.17
C LEU A 33 2.17 3.20 -2.71
N THR A 34 1.53 4.30 -2.33
CA THR A 34 1.59 4.83 -0.96
C THR A 34 0.65 4.07 -0.03
N VAL A 35 1.20 3.54 1.06
CA VAL A 35 0.45 2.85 2.14
C VAL A 35 0.62 3.62 3.45
N ASP A 36 -0.23 4.61 3.68
CA ASP A 36 -0.06 5.55 4.80
C ASP A 36 -1.37 5.92 5.51
N ALA A 37 -2.41 5.10 5.29
CA ALA A 37 -3.77 5.35 5.74
C ALA A 37 -4.37 6.70 5.25
N GLY A 38 -3.92 7.19 4.09
CA GLY A 38 -4.39 8.44 3.48
C GLY A 38 -3.86 9.68 4.21
N SER A 39 -2.58 9.67 4.56
CA SER A 39 -1.92 10.82 5.22
C SER A 39 -1.30 11.79 4.21
N THR A 40 -0.96 11.32 3.02
CA THR A 40 -0.32 12.08 1.92
C THR A 40 -1.33 12.66 0.94
N ALA A 41 -2.58 12.17 0.94
CA ALA A 41 -3.66 12.58 0.05
C ALA A 41 -4.45 13.79 0.57
#